data_AF-A0A9P5WI15-F1
#
_entry.id   AF-A0A9P5WI15-F1
#
_cell.length_a   1.000
_cell.length_b   1.000
_cell.length_c   1.000
_cell.angle_alpha   90.00
_cell.angle_beta   90.00
_cell.angle_gamma   90.00
#
_symmetry.space_group_name_H-M   'P 1'
#
loop_
_entity.id
_entity.type
_entity.pdbx_description
1 polymer ?
#
loop_
_entity_poly.entity_id
_entity_poly.type
_entity_poly.pdbx_seq_one_letter_code
_entity_poly.pdbx_strand_id
1 'polypeptide(L)'
;MQGLLLDNNRLRECGYYFFAGISQVFEDEFAPYLPGIMPQLIASCQLDENTTHVDQENEDGDEDEDANEDSNYVFRSAVADEKEVAADTIGEFFQHTRSAFLPYVESSVKELINLTTHMSDGVRKASCGALFNFLRTFYRLSNSEEWKAGLPVAVPLHDNVSQLNSLVMPAILSIWEDEDDKAYCQQELADDEGLLDEDEQAEFDALLISSASDLVGALAAALGESFIPYAKVFIPHIAKYYKKSKPTSERSMAIGCLGEISAGMLGGVTEFTEVIFPIALKGLSDEEAEVRSNAAYTVGALCQNTNLDISSQYPNILTALYPLFQGQNLENVTDNACGAVARMIMKHPNAVPVEQVLPVFIQALPLKRDYEENEPVFKLLFSLIRSQNAWVFGNLPQVLAIFAEVLPKEDELKPHTRSEMIEIIKGLNQQFPALNIGASPLAAYIQ
;
A
#
# COMPACT_ATOMS: atom_id res chain seq x y z
N MET A 1 6.20 35.15 2.56
CA MET A 1 4.84 35.75 2.58
C MET A 1 4.66 36.83 1.52
N GLN A 2 5.53 37.84 1.37
CA GLN A 2 5.34 38.90 0.35
C GLN A 2 5.22 38.38 -1.10
N GLY A 3 5.89 37.28 -1.45
CA GLY A 3 5.78 36.65 -2.78
C GLY A 3 4.40 36.08 -3.12
N LEU A 4 3.58 35.72 -2.12
CA LEU A 4 2.20 35.24 -2.32
C LEU A 4 1.24 36.37 -2.74
N LEU A 5 1.62 37.62 -2.49
CA LEU A 5 0.82 38.81 -2.80
C LEU A 5 1.18 39.42 -4.16
N LEU A 6 2.09 38.78 -4.92
CA LEU A 6 2.47 39.23 -6.25
C LEU A 6 1.45 38.73 -7.27
N ASP A 7 1.15 39.56 -8.28
CA ASP A 7 0.22 39.24 -9.37
C ASP A 7 0.88 38.33 -10.43
N ASN A 8 1.34 37.15 -10.01
CA ASN A 8 2.00 36.17 -10.86
C ASN A 8 1.72 34.75 -10.36
N ASN A 9 0.95 33.99 -11.15
CA ASN A 9 0.50 32.64 -10.80
C ASN A 9 1.66 31.69 -10.50
N ARG A 10 2.71 31.69 -11.34
CA ARG A 10 3.90 30.82 -11.16
C ARG A 10 4.67 31.13 -9.88
N LEU A 11 4.75 32.40 -9.47
CA LEU A 11 5.40 32.76 -8.21
C LEU A 11 4.59 32.32 -6.99
N ARG A 12 3.25 32.33 -7.08
CA ARG A 12 2.37 31.81 -6.03
C ARG A 12 2.47 30.29 -5.94
N GLU A 13 2.43 29.60 -7.07
CA GLU A 13 2.66 28.15 -7.21
C GLU A 13 3.98 27.72 -6.53
N CYS A 14 5.11 28.33 -6.92
CA CYS A 14 6.41 28.08 -6.29
C CYS A 14 6.41 28.37 -4.78
N GLY A 15 5.65 29.39 -4.36
CA GLY A 15 5.46 29.72 -2.96
C GLY A 15 4.71 28.61 -2.20
N TYR A 16 3.66 28.06 -2.79
CA TYR A 16 2.87 26.98 -2.19
C TYR A 16 3.70 25.71 -2.02
N TYR A 17 4.41 25.26 -3.05
CA TYR A 17 5.35 24.13 -2.91
C TYR A 17 6.38 24.34 -1.82
N PHE A 18 6.96 25.54 -1.73
CA PHE A 18 7.90 25.87 -0.67
C PHE A 18 7.25 25.71 0.71
N PHE A 19 6.05 26.27 0.91
CA PHE A 19 5.38 26.17 2.21
C PHE A 19 4.91 24.74 2.53
N ALA A 20 4.50 23.96 1.53
CA ALA A 20 4.14 22.55 1.67
C ALA A 20 5.33 21.75 2.24
N GLY A 21 6.51 21.89 1.61
CA GLY A 21 7.76 21.28 2.10
C GLY A 21 8.18 21.76 3.49
N ILE A 22 8.03 23.06 3.79
CA ILE A 22 8.31 23.57 5.15
C ILE A 22 7.32 22.99 6.18
N SER A 23 6.04 22.85 5.84
CA SER A 23 5.04 22.27 6.74
C SER A 23 5.36 20.81 7.07
N GLN A 24 5.88 20.04 6.11
CA GLN A 24 6.32 18.66 6.34
C GLN A 24 7.50 18.59 7.32
N VAL A 25 8.45 19.52 7.25
CA VAL A 25 9.65 19.52 8.10
C VAL A 25 9.34 19.99 9.53
N PHE A 26 8.50 21.01 9.66
CA PHE A 26 8.22 21.66 10.95
C PHE A 26 6.94 21.15 11.63
N GLU A 27 6.10 20.39 10.93
CA GLU A 27 4.83 19.84 11.42
C GLU A 27 4.02 20.89 12.23
N ASP A 28 3.69 20.57 13.49
CA ASP A 28 2.92 21.43 14.39
C ASP A 28 3.60 22.80 14.65
N GLU A 29 4.92 22.93 14.51
CA GLU A 29 5.64 24.21 14.64
C GLU A 29 5.38 25.17 13.48
N PHE A 30 4.82 24.69 12.37
CA PHE A 30 4.40 25.53 11.24
C PHE A 30 3.09 26.29 11.51
N ALA A 31 2.33 25.91 12.54
CA ALA A 31 1.04 26.48 12.88
C ALA A 31 0.96 28.04 12.88
N PRO A 32 1.96 28.80 13.36
CA PRO A 32 1.91 30.26 13.38
C PRO A 32 1.80 30.91 11.98
N TYR A 33 2.13 30.19 10.91
CA TYR A 33 2.10 30.71 9.54
C TYR A 33 0.76 30.48 8.84
N LEU A 34 -0.06 29.53 9.31
CA LEU A 34 -1.35 29.18 8.69
C LEU A 34 -2.28 30.40 8.50
N PRO A 35 -2.44 31.33 9.47
CA PRO A 35 -3.33 32.48 9.28
C PRO A 35 -2.92 33.42 8.16
N GLY A 36 -1.62 33.46 7.81
CA GLY A 36 -1.11 34.30 6.73
C GLY A 36 -1.19 33.65 5.35
N ILE A 37 -1.24 32.31 5.28
CA ILE A 37 -1.14 31.55 4.04
C ILE A 37 -2.50 31.01 3.59
N MET A 38 -3.32 30.49 4.52
CA MET A 38 -4.60 29.86 4.19
C MET A 38 -5.57 30.75 3.41
N PRO A 39 -5.72 32.05 3.72
CA PRO A 39 -6.58 32.92 2.91
C PRO A 39 -6.13 33.04 1.44
N GLN A 40 -4.82 32.94 1.17
CA GLN A 40 -4.29 32.99 -0.21
C GLN A 40 -4.57 31.69 -0.95
N LEU A 41 -4.36 30.53 -0.29
CA LEU A 41 -4.66 29.22 -0.87
C LEU A 41 -6.14 29.10 -1.27
N ILE A 42 -7.05 29.48 -0.36
CA ILE A 42 -8.49 29.48 -0.65
C ILE A 42 -8.83 30.45 -1.79
N ALA A 43 -8.20 31.64 -1.82
CA ALA A 43 -8.41 32.58 -2.91
C ALA A 43 -7.92 32.04 -4.26
N SER A 44 -6.79 31.33 -4.30
CA SER A 44 -6.28 30.66 -5.51
C SER A 44 -7.24 29.59 -6.02
N CYS A 45 -7.79 28.76 -5.14
CA CYS A 45 -8.81 27.77 -5.51
C CYS A 45 -10.06 28.42 -6.11
N GLN A 46 -10.43 29.62 -5.64
CA GLN A 46 -11.60 30.38 -6.07
C GLN A 46 -11.37 31.27 -7.30
N LEU A 47 -10.15 31.26 -7.89
CA LEU A 47 -9.87 32.08 -9.05
C LEU A 47 -10.83 31.75 -10.20
N ASP A 48 -11.45 32.81 -10.70
CA ASP A 48 -12.31 32.72 -11.86
C ASP A 48 -11.46 32.43 -13.09
N GLU A 49 -11.80 31.34 -13.79
CA GLU A 49 -11.15 30.95 -15.02
C GLU A 49 -11.73 31.60 -16.25
N ASN A 50 -12.76 32.46 -16.09
CA ASN A 50 -13.53 33.13 -17.14
C ASN A 50 -12.86 33.02 -18.50
N THR A 51 -13.42 32.10 -19.28
CA THR A 51 -13.26 31.97 -20.71
C THR A 51 -13.45 33.34 -21.31
N THR A 52 -12.35 34.04 -21.54
CA THR A 52 -12.39 35.24 -22.38
C THR A 52 -12.83 34.74 -23.74
N HIS A 53 -14.10 35.00 -24.10
CA HIS A 53 -14.44 35.25 -25.49
C HIS A 53 -13.39 36.21 -25.99
N VAL A 54 -12.52 35.75 -26.88
CA VAL A 54 -11.68 36.64 -27.63
C VAL A 54 -12.67 37.40 -28.52
N ASP A 55 -13.11 38.57 -28.07
CA ASP A 55 -13.58 39.57 -29.01
C ASP A 55 -12.41 39.74 -29.97
N GLN A 56 -12.62 39.34 -31.22
CA GLN A 56 -11.67 39.53 -32.31
C GLN A 56 -11.44 41.04 -32.48
N GLU A 57 -10.60 41.65 -31.64
CA GLU A 57 -10.03 42.94 -31.91
C GLU A 57 -8.67 42.72 -32.59
N ASN A 58 -8.78 42.50 -33.91
CA ASN A 58 -7.82 42.85 -34.96
C ASN A 58 -6.32 42.64 -34.65
N GLU A 59 -5.80 41.47 -35.00
CA GLU A 59 -4.47 41.39 -35.62
C GLU A 59 -4.64 40.84 -37.05
N ASP A 60 -4.12 41.61 -38.00
CA ASP A 60 -4.26 41.43 -39.44
C ASP A 60 -3.74 40.06 -39.94
N GLY A 61 -4.60 39.35 -40.69
CA GLY A 61 -4.20 38.49 -41.81
C GLY A 61 -4.03 36.99 -41.53
N ASP A 62 -5.11 36.23 -41.69
CA ASP A 62 -5.27 35.23 -42.76
C ASP A 62 -6.68 34.59 -42.65
N GLU A 63 -7.44 34.63 -43.74
CA GLU A 63 -8.80 34.06 -43.84
C GLU A 63 -8.70 32.53 -43.98
N ASP A 64 -8.74 31.80 -42.87
CA ASP A 64 -9.11 30.37 -42.86
C ASP A 64 -10.61 30.25 -42.52
N GLU A 65 -11.45 30.07 -43.53
CA GLU A 65 -12.91 29.89 -43.45
C GLU A 65 -13.31 28.47 -42.94
N ASP A 66 -12.74 27.98 -41.84
CA ASP A 66 -13.16 26.70 -41.23
C ASP A 66 -13.14 26.72 -39.68
N ALA A 67 -13.38 27.90 -39.07
CA ALA A 67 -13.58 27.98 -37.62
C ALA A 67 -15.03 27.64 -37.23
N ASN A 68 -15.26 26.40 -36.77
CA ASN A 68 -16.46 26.04 -36.02
C ASN A 68 -16.70 27.07 -34.90
N GLU A 69 -17.90 27.67 -34.86
CA GLU A 69 -18.33 28.69 -33.88
C GLU A 69 -18.31 28.19 -32.41
N ASP A 70 -18.05 26.90 -32.16
CA ASP A 70 -18.01 26.30 -30.81
C ASP A 70 -16.60 26.18 -30.19
N SER A 71 -15.52 26.57 -30.89
CA SER A 71 -14.14 26.31 -30.45
C SER A 71 -13.45 27.45 -29.68
N ASN A 72 -14.18 28.41 -29.10
CA ASN A 72 -13.59 29.59 -28.43
C ASN A 72 -13.41 29.43 -26.91
N TYR A 73 -13.15 28.22 -26.41
CA TYR A 73 -12.77 27.99 -25.01
C TYR A 73 -11.24 28.08 -24.84
N VAL A 74 -10.74 29.27 -24.47
CA VAL A 74 -9.33 29.42 -24.07
C VAL A 74 -9.20 28.97 -22.60
N PHE A 75 -8.83 27.71 -22.39
CA PHE A 75 -8.48 27.21 -21.06
C PHE A 75 -7.18 27.86 -20.57
N ARG A 76 -7.23 28.59 -19.45
CA ARG A 76 -6.04 29.21 -18.85
C ARG A 76 -5.29 28.18 -18.01
N SER A 77 -4.43 27.39 -18.65
CA SER A 77 -3.61 26.37 -17.99
C SER A 77 -2.93 26.89 -16.72
N ALA A 78 -2.36 28.10 -16.75
CA ALA A 78 -1.66 28.67 -15.60
C ALA A 78 -2.55 28.99 -14.36
N VAL A 79 -3.87 29.11 -14.51
CA VAL A 79 -4.79 29.25 -13.36
C VAL A 79 -5.14 27.87 -12.81
N ALA A 80 -5.36 26.90 -13.69
CA ALA A 80 -5.59 25.52 -13.30
C ALA A 80 -4.37 24.90 -12.59
N ASP A 81 -3.16 25.15 -13.09
CA ASP A 81 -1.90 24.73 -12.44
C ASP A 81 -1.81 25.32 -11.02
N GLU A 82 -2.18 26.60 -10.84
CA GLU A 82 -2.18 27.23 -9.52
C GLU A 82 -3.23 26.61 -8.58
N LYS A 83 -4.42 26.28 -9.10
CA LYS A 83 -5.48 25.62 -8.33
C LYS A 83 -5.09 24.20 -7.91
N GLU A 84 -4.47 23.44 -8.81
CA GLU A 84 -3.97 22.10 -8.55
C GLU A 84 -2.99 22.13 -7.37
N VAL A 85 -1.97 22.99 -7.46
CA VAL A 85 -0.96 23.13 -6.39
C VAL A 85 -1.57 23.66 -5.10
N ALA A 86 -2.52 24.60 -5.17
CA ALA A 86 -3.21 25.09 -3.99
C ALA A 86 -4.03 24.00 -3.29
N ALA A 87 -4.77 23.18 -4.05
CA ALA A 87 -5.57 22.06 -3.52
C ALA A 87 -4.69 21.02 -2.83
N ASP A 88 -3.57 20.62 -3.45
CA ASP A 88 -2.61 19.69 -2.87
C ASP A 88 -1.99 20.25 -1.58
N THR A 89 -1.57 21.52 -1.60
CA THR A 89 -0.95 22.19 -0.45
C THR A 89 -1.92 22.27 0.74
N ILE A 90 -3.22 22.49 0.50
CA ILE A 90 -4.25 22.46 1.54
C ILE A 90 -4.30 21.08 2.21
N GLY A 91 -4.22 20.00 1.42
CA GLY A 91 -4.14 18.62 1.91
C GLY A 91 -2.92 18.38 2.81
N GLU A 92 -1.74 18.81 2.36
CA GLU A 92 -0.48 18.66 3.10
C GLU A 92 -0.48 19.44 4.42
N PHE A 93 -0.96 20.68 4.42
CA PHE A 93 -1.01 21.49 5.64
C PHE A 93 -1.83 20.83 6.72
N PHE A 94 -3.00 20.26 6.38
CA PHE A 94 -3.79 19.56 7.39
C PHE A 94 -3.07 18.31 7.89
N GLN A 95 -2.50 17.51 6.99
CA GLN A 95 -1.77 16.30 7.35
C GLN A 95 -0.62 16.58 8.33
N HIS A 96 0.12 17.67 8.13
CA HIS A 96 1.32 17.97 8.90
C HIS A 96 1.07 18.79 10.15
N THR A 97 0.09 19.71 10.12
CA THR A 97 -0.21 20.60 11.27
C THR A 97 -1.40 20.15 12.11
N ARG A 98 -2.12 19.12 11.65
CA ARG A 98 -3.11 18.36 12.43
C ARG A 98 -4.13 19.27 13.14
N SER A 99 -4.09 19.31 14.47
CA SER A 99 -5.05 20.05 15.30
C SER A 99 -5.00 21.56 15.05
N ALA A 100 -3.84 22.11 14.66
CA ALA A 100 -3.70 23.53 14.36
C ALA A 100 -4.46 23.95 13.09
N PHE A 101 -4.74 23.01 12.18
CA PHE A 101 -5.46 23.27 10.94
C PHE A 101 -6.99 23.31 11.12
N LEU A 102 -7.52 22.79 12.23
CA LEU A 102 -8.97 22.66 12.45
C LEU A 102 -9.80 23.91 12.12
N PRO A 103 -9.35 25.15 12.41
CA PRO A 103 -10.08 26.37 12.03
C PRO A 103 -10.34 26.55 10.54
N TYR A 104 -9.58 25.87 9.67
CA TYR A 104 -9.66 26.00 8.20
C TYR A 104 -10.38 24.85 7.52
N VAL A 105 -10.67 23.76 8.24
CA VAL A 105 -11.21 22.52 7.67
C VAL A 105 -12.48 22.76 6.87
N GLU A 106 -13.47 23.46 7.43
CA GLU A 106 -14.76 23.65 6.77
C GLU A 106 -14.63 24.39 5.44
N SER A 107 -13.87 25.50 5.43
CA SER A 107 -13.61 26.26 4.21
C SER A 107 -12.83 25.45 3.18
N SER A 108 -11.84 24.69 3.61
CA SER A 108 -11.02 23.85 2.73
C SER A 108 -11.83 22.72 2.11
N VAL A 109 -12.58 21.96 2.91
CA VAL A 109 -13.41 20.85 2.40
C VAL A 109 -14.45 21.36 1.41
N LYS A 110 -15.11 22.48 1.71
CA LYS A 110 -16.07 23.08 0.79
C LYS A 110 -15.43 23.42 -0.56
N GLU A 111 -14.27 24.06 -0.53
CA GLU A 111 -13.60 24.49 -1.76
C GLU A 111 -13.04 23.31 -2.56
N LEU A 112 -12.43 22.34 -1.88
CA LEU A 112 -11.94 21.11 -2.51
C LEU A 112 -13.08 20.32 -3.16
N ILE A 113 -14.25 20.24 -2.53
CA ILE A 113 -15.45 19.63 -3.13
C ILE A 113 -15.91 20.40 -4.37
N ASN A 114 -15.85 21.73 -4.39
CA ASN A 114 -16.19 22.48 -5.60
C ASN A 114 -15.22 22.18 -6.76
N LEU A 115 -13.94 21.97 -6.46
CA LEU A 115 -12.91 21.65 -7.43
C LEU A 115 -12.98 20.21 -7.96
N THR A 116 -13.81 19.32 -7.37
CA THR A 116 -13.96 17.95 -7.90
C THR A 116 -14.67 17.90 -9.25
N THR A 117 -15.43 18.94 -9.60
CA THR A 117 -16.10 19.05 -10.91
C THR A 117 -15.36 20.00 -11.87
N HIS A 118 -14.09 20.26 -11.61
CA HIS A 118 -13.28 21.17 -12.43
C HIS A 118 -13.00 20.60 -13.82
N MET A 119 -12.77 21.44 -14.84
CA MET A 119 -12.50 20.96 -16.20
C MET A 119 -11.12 20.27 -16.35
N SER A 120 -10.11 20.72 -15.58
CA SER A 120 -8.79 20.06 -15.55
C SER A 120 -8.79 18.82 -14.65
N ASP A 121 -8.29 17.73 -15.22
CA ASP A 121 -8.00 16.46 -14.57
C ASP A 121 -6.99 16.60 -13.43
N GLY A 122 -5.93 17.39 -13.62
CA GLY A 122 -4.95 17.73 -12.58
C GLY A 122 -5.59 18.33 -11.33
N VAL A 123 -6.47 19.33 -11.51
CA VAL A 123 -7.22 19.95 -10.41
C VAL A 123 -8.16 18.96 -9.71
N ARG A 124 -8.89 18.14 -10.47
CA ARG A 124 -9.79 17.11 -9.90
C ARG A 124 -9.00 16.07 -9.09
N LYS A 125 -7.87 15.60 -9.62
CA LYS A 125 -6.96 14.64 -8.98
C LYS A 125 -6.39 15.20 -7.67
N ALA A 126 -5.84 16.41 -7.68
CA ALA A 126 -5.30 17.08 -6.50
C ALA A 126 -6.38 17.26 -5.42
N SER A 127 -7.57 17.70 -5.84
CA SER A 127 -8.70 17.87 -4.92
C SER A 127 -9.15 16.55 -4.28
N CYS A 128 -9.25 15.48 -5.08
CA CYS A 128 -9.56 14.14 -4.60
C CYS A 128 -8.49 13.63 -3.61
N GLY A 129 -7.20 13.80 -3.94
CA GLY A 129 -6.07 13.45 -3.08
C GLY A 129 -6.09 14.20 -1.75
N ALA A 130 -6.32 15.51 -1.79
CA ALA A 130 -6.46 16.34 -0.59
C ALA A 130 -7.65 15.91 0.28
N LEU A 131 -8.81 15.61 -0.32
CA LEU A 131 -9.99 15.14 0.41
C LEU A 131 -9.77 13.77 1.10
N PHE A 132 -9.09 12.83 0.44
CA PHE A 132 -8.65 11.57 1.09
C PHE A 132 -7.65 11.83 2.21
N ASN A 133 -6.71 12.77 2.04
CA ASN A 133 -5.78 13.17 3.09
C ASN A 133 -6.51 13.75 4.31
N PHE A 134 -7.60 14.51 4.09
CA PHE A 134 -8.45 15.00 5.17
C PHE A 134 -9.11 13.85 5.94
N LEU A 135 -9.72 12.89 5.24
CA LEU A 135 -10.31 11.70 5.88
C LEU A 135 -9.28 10.92 6.70
N ARG A 136 -8.11 10.66 6.11
CA ARG A 136 -7.00 9.97 6.77
C ARG A 136 -6.50 10.70 8.01
N THR A 137 -6.34 12.02 7.92
CA THR A 137 -5.85 12.86 9.03
C THR A 137 -6.86 12.91 10.17
N PHE A 138 -8.15 13.09 9.87
CA PHE A 138 -9.21 13.01 10.89
C PHE A 138 -9.27 11.63 11.54
N TYR A 139 -9.13 10.55 10.76
CA TYR A 139 -9.10 9.21 11.31
C TYR A 139 -7.94 9.03 12.31
N ARG A 140 -6.73 9.49 11.96
CA ARG A 140 -5.58 9.48 12.87
C ARG A 140 -5.82 10.33 14.13
N LEU A 141 -6.41 11.52 14.00
CA LEU A 141 -6.72 12.38 15.15
C LEU A 141 -7.82 11.83 16.07
N SER A 142 -8.67 10.94 15.55
CA SER A 142 -9.74 10.33 16.32
C SER A 142 -9.26 9.30 17.36
N ASN A 143 -7.99 8.89 17.31
CA ASN A 143 -7.43 7.82 18.14
C ASN A 143 -8.32 6.56 18.14
N SER A 144 -8.81 6.18 16.95
CA SER A 144 -9.65 4.99 16.76
C SER A 144 -8.96 3.73 17.30
N GLU A 145 -9.77 2.77 17.75
CA GLU A 145 -9.28 1.41 17.98
C GLU A 145 -8.69 0.83 16.69
N GLU A 146 -7.80 -0.15 16.85
CA GLU A 146 -7.19 -0.87 15.74
C GLU A 146 -8.27 -1.49 14.84
N TRP A 147 -8.18 -1.18 13.55
CA TRP A 147 -9.16 -1.60 12.57
C TRP A 147 -9.20 -3.12 12.43
N LYS A 148 -10.40 -3.66 12.20
CA LYS A 148 -10.65 -5.10 12.02
C LYS A 148 -11.36 -5.35 10.69
N ALA A 149 -10.80 -6.27 9.92
CA ALA A 149 -11.35 -6.70 8.63
C ALA A 149 -12.75 -7.32 8.76
N GLY A 150 -13.58 -7.09 7.75
CA GLY A 150 -14.89 -7.75 7.65
C GLY A 150 -16.10 -6.83 7.75
N LEU A 151 -17.23 -7.34 7.25
CA LEU A 151 -18.56 -6.79 7.46
C LEU A 151 -19.38 -7.71 8.38
N PRO A 152 -20.25 -7.16 9.26
CA PRO A 152 -20.41 -5.73 9.52
C PRO A 152 -19.17 -5.13 10.19
N VAL A 153 -18.95 -3.82 9.97
CA VAL A 153 -17.79 -3.09 10.51
C VAL A 153 -17.76 -3.24 12.03
N ALA A 154 -16.69 -3.86 12.54
CA ALA A 154 -16.55 -4.15 13.98
C ALA A 154 -16.12 -2.92 14.78
N VAL A 155 -15.32 -2.03 14.18
CA VAL A 155 -14.85 -0.78 14.78
C VAL A 155 -15.45 0.39 14.00
N PRO A 156 -16.54 1.01 14.50
CA PRO A 156 -17.18 2.11 13.79
C PRO A 156 -16.27 3.32 13.71
N LEU A 157 -16.43 4.11 12.64
CA LEU A 157 -15.75 5.40 12.52
C LEU A 157 -16.22 6.36 13.62
N HIS A 158 -15.30 7.16 14.15
CA HIS A 158 -15.63 8.28 15.02
C HIS A 158 -16.58 9.26 14.30
N ASP A 159 -17.53 9.87 15.03
CA ASP A 159 -18.59 10.72 14.46
C ASP A 159 -18.06 11.81 13.51
N ASN A 160 -17.01 12.53 13.90
CA ASN A 160 -16.38 13.54 13.03
C ASN A 160 -15.86 12.97 11.70
N VAL A 161 -15.27 11.76 11.73
CA VAL A 161 -14.79 11.09 10.50
C VAL A 161 -15.98 10.65 9.66
N SER A 162 -17.03 10.12 10.28
CA SER A 162 -18.26 9.72 9.60
C SER A 162 -18.97 10.90 8.94
N GLN A 163 -19.06 12.05 9.62
CA GLN A 163 -19.63 13.29 9.08
C GLN A 163 -18.82 13.78 7.88
N LEU A 164 -17.48 13.86 8.01
CA LEU A 164 -16.64 14.25 6.88
C LEU A 164 -16.78 13.27 5.71
N ASN A 165 -16.78 11.96 5.98
CA ASN A 165 -16.96 10.92 4.98
C ASN A 165 -18.29 11.06 4.22
N SER A 166 -19.36 11.46 4.89
CA SER A 166 -20.67 11.68 4.25
C SER A 166 -20.69 12.86 3.28
N LEU A 167 -19.76 13.81 3.41
CA LEU A 167 -19.59 14.94 2.50
C LEU A 167 -18.61 14.61 1.37
N VAL A 168 -17.50 13.97 1.74
CA VAL A 168 -16.35 13.74 0.85
C VAL A 168 -16.56 12.58 -0.11
N MET A 169 -17.07 11.44 0.38
CA MET A 169 -17.16 10.24 -0.46
C MET A 169 -18.10 10.41 -1.66
N PRO A 170 -19.27 11.06 -1.56
CA PRO A 170 -20.11 11.30 -2.73
C PRO A 170 -19.39 12.10 -3.82
N ALA A 171 -18.61 13.12 -3.45
CA ALA A 171 -17.85 13.91 -4.42
C ALA A 171 -16.77 13.06 -5.11
N ILE A 172 -16.03 12.26 -4.35
CA ILE A 172 -15.00 11.36 -4.89
C ILE A 172 -15.60 10.31 -5.83
N LEU A 173 -16.71 9.69 -5.44
CA LEU A 173 -17.38 8.69 -6.26
C LEU A 173 -17.90 9.31 -7.57
N SER A 174 -18.41 10.54 -7.54
CA SER A 174 -18.81 11.26 -8.76
C SER A 174 -17.63 11.47 -9.70
N ILE A 175 -16.46 11.88 -9.20
CA ILE A 175 -15.25 12.00 -10.04
C ILE A 175 -14.97 10.67 -10.72
N TRP A 176 -14.95 9.57 -9.97
CA TRP A 176 -14.61 8.26 -10.54
C TRP A 176 -15.62 7.77 -11.58
N GLU A 177 -16.91 8.08 -11.39
CA GLU A 177 -17.93 7.81 -12.40
C GLU A 177 -17.69 8.64 -13.67
N ASP A 178 -17.34 9.92 -13.53
CA ASP A 178 -17.08 10.83 -14.67
C ASP A 178 -15.78 10.50 -15.42
N GLU A 179 -14.75 9.97 -14.74
CA GLU A 179 -13.46 9.58 -15.34
C GLU A 179 -13.48 8.20 -16.03
N ASP A 180 -14.52 7.39 -15.81
CA ASP A 180 -14.71 6.11 -16.53
C ASP A 180 -15.07 6.35 -18.02
N ASP A 181 -15.59 7.54 -18.33
CA ASP A 181 -15.83 7.99 -19.70
C ASP A 181 -14.52 8.50 -20.34
N LYS A 182 -14.21 8.03 -21.55
CA LYS A 182 -13.10 8.59 -22.34
C LYS A 182 -13.31 10.09 -22.49
N ALA A 183 -12.35 10.90 -22.05
CA ALA A 183 -12.39 12.34 -22.27
C ALA A 183 -12.54 12.64 -23.77
N TYR A 184 -13.30 13.68 -24.13
CA TYR A 184 -13.62 13.98 -25.54
C TYR A 184 -12.37 14.13 -26.42
N CYS A 185 -11.29 14.72 -25.89
CA CYS A 185 -10.00 14.83 -26.55
C CYS A 185 -9.27 13.50 -26.79
N GLN A 186 -9.59 12.46 -26.02
CA GLN A 186 -9.06 11.10 -26.18
C GLN A 186 -9.90 10.25 -27.14
N GLN A 187 -11.14 10.67 -27.45
CA GLN A 187 -12.00 9.96 -28.39
C GLN A 187 -11.61 10.25 -29.84
N GLU A 188 -11.21 11.49 -30.17
CA GLU A 188 -10.79 11.86 -31.54
C GLU A 188 -9.34 11.45 -31.86
N LEU A 189 -8.44 11.39 -30.86
CA LEU A 189 -7.05 10.95 -31.04
C LEU A 189 -6.88 9.42 -31.06
N ALA A 190 -7.91 8.66 -30.70
CA ALA A 190 -7.84 7.19 -30.71
C ALA A 190 -7.97 6.60 -32.13
N ASP A 191 -8.49 7.38 -33.08
CA ASP A 191 -8.68 6.94 -34.46
C ASP A 191 -7.53 7.36 -35.40
N ASP A 192 -6.59 8.22 -34.96
CA ASP A 192 -5.45 8.65 -35.78
C ASP A 192 -4.12 8.60 -34.98
N GLU A 193 -3.30 7.63 -35.38
CA GLU A 193 -1.87 7.42 -35.10
C GLU A 193 -1.43 6.92 -33.71
N GLY A 194 -0.65 5.82 -33.73
CA GLY A 194 0.04 5.23 -32.59
C GLY A 194 1.06 6.18 -31.97
N LEU A 195 0.60 6.95 -30.99
CA LEU A 195 1.41 7.87 -30.17
C LEU A 195 2.34 7.15 -29.19
N LEU A 196 2.05 5.89 -28.87
CA LEU A 196 2.89 5.02 -28.05
C LEU A 196 3.37 3.85 -28.90
N ASP A 197 4.64 3.49 -28.75
CA ASP A 197 5.11 2.25 -29.35
C ASP A 197 4.58 1.01 -28.59
N GLU A 198 4.78 -0.18 -29.16
CA GLU A 198 4.28 -1.43 -28.57
C GLU A 198 4.86 -1.69 -27.17
N ASP A 199 6.08 -1.22 -26.90
CA ASP A 199 6.75 -1.40 -25.61
C ASP A 199 6.16 -0.43 -24.58
N GLU A 200 5.95 0.84 -24.94
CA GLU A 200 5.29 1.85 -24.10
C GLU A 200 3.87 1.42 -23.74
N GLN A 201 3.08 0.94 -24.72
CA GLN A 201 1.73 0.42 -24.45
C GLN A 201 1.76 -0.77 -23.47
N ALA A 202 2.74 -1.68 -23.62
CA ALA A 202 2.88 -2.82 -22.72
C ALA A 202 3.26 -2.40 -21.29
N GLU A 203 4.07 -1.35 -21.13
CA GLU A 203 4.39 -0.78 -19.81
C GLU A 203 3.16 -0.14 -19.16
N PHE A 204 2.37 0.64 -19.90
CA PHE A 204 1.11 1.20 -19.41
C PHE A 204 0.11 0.11 -18.99
N ASP A 205 -0.06 -0.92 -19.82
CA ASP A 205 -0.93 -2.06 -19.50
C ASP A 205 -0.45 -2.80 -18.24
N ALA A 206 0.86 -2.99 -18.09
CA ALA A 206 1.44 -3.62 -16.90
C ALA A 206 1.19 -2.80 -15.64
N LEU A 207 1.34 -1.47 -15.71
CA LEU A 207 1.07 -0.54 -14.61
C LEU A 207 -0.41 -0.58 -14.20
N LEU A 208 -1.32 -0.57 -15.16
CA LEU A 208 -2.77 -0.65 -14.92
C LEU A 208 -3.14 -1.97 -14.23
N ILE A 209 -2.60 -3.09 -14.74
CA ILE A 209 -2.85 -4.42 -14.18
C ILE A 209 -2.28 -4.53 -12.75
N SER A 210 -1.09 -3.97 -12.49
CA SER A 210 -0.51 -3.92 -11.16
C SER A 210 -1.40 -3.12 -10.21
N SER A 211 -1.82 -1.92 -10.61
CA SER A 211 -2.67 -1.04 -9.80
C SER A 211 -4.02 -1.68 -9.48
N ALA A 212 -4.63 -2.36 -10.45
CA ALA A 212 -5.87 -3.12 -10.24
C ALA A 212 -5.67 -4.29 -9.27
N SER A 213 -4.51 -4.94 -9.31
CA SER A 213 -4.18 -6.06 -8.44
C SER A 213 -3.97 -5.62 -6.99
N ASP A 214 -3.26 -4.50 -6.80
CA ASP A 214 -3.06 -3.88 -5.48
C ASP A 214 -4.41 -3.47 -4.87
N LEU A 215 -5.31 -2.91 -5.67
CA LEU A 215 -6.66 -2.57 -5.23
C LEU A 215 -7.45 -3.82 -4.80
N VAL A 216 -7.39 -4.90 -5.58
CA VAL A 216 -8.05 -6.16 -5.24
C VAL A 216 -7.48 -6.76 -3.95
N GLY A 217 -6.16 -6.75 -3.77
CA GLY A 217 -5.49 -7.16 -2.54
C GLY A 217 -5.93 -6.33 -1.34
N ALA A 218 -5.96 -4.99 -1.48
CA ALA A 218 -6.43 -4.07 -0.44
C ALA A 218 -7.92 -4.28 -0.09
N LEU A 219 -8.78 -4.53 -1.08
CA LEU A 219 -10.19 -4.86 -0.86
C LEU A 219 -10.35 -6.20 -0.13
N ALA A 220 -9.56 -7.22 -0.48
CA ALA A 220 -9.57 -8.49 0.21
C ALA A 220 -9.14 -8.33 1.68
N ALA A 221 -8.07 -7.56 1.93
CA ALA A 221 -7.63 -7.23 3.27
C ALA A 221 -8.72 -6.48 4.04
N ALA A 222 -9.35 -5.47 3.45
CA ALA A 222 -10.41 -4.65 4.05
C ALA A 222 -11.66 -5.48 4.41
N LEU A 223 -12.12 -6.32 3.48
CA LEU A 223 -13.40 -7.02 3.59
C LEU A 223 -13.29 -8.39 4.27
N GLY A 224 -12.08 -8.93 4.46
CA GLY A 224 -11.92 -10.24 5.09
C GLY A 224 -12.74 -11.32 4.39
N GLU A 225 -13.44 -12.14 5.18
CA GLU A 225 -14.33 -13.18 4.64
C GLU A 225 -15.52 -12.60 3.84
N SER A 226 -15.90 -11.33 4.07
CA SER A 226 -16.95 -10.67 3.28
C SER A 226 -16.52 -10.40 1.83
N PHE A 227 -15.25 -10.61 1.48
CA PHE A 227 -14.77 -10.50 0.10
C PHE A 227 -15.20 -11.69 -0.80
N ILE A 228 -15.69 -12.79 -0.21
CA ILE A 228 -16.07 -14.03 -0.91
C ILE A 228 -16.87 -13.81 -2.22
N PRO A 229 -17.96 -13.00 -2.24
CA PRO A 229 -18.76 -12.83 -3.46
C PRO A 229 -17.95 -12.20 -4.60
N TYR A 230 -17.03 -11.30 -4.28
CA TYR A 230 -16.15 -10.62 -5.23
C TYR A 230 -15.01 -11.55 -5.67
N ALA A 231 -14.45 -12.33 -4.75
CA ALA A 231 -13.41 -13.32 -5.05
C ALA A 231 -13.85 -14.35 -6.10
N LYS A 232 -15.14 -14.71 -6.15
CA LYS A 232 -15.72 -15.58 -7.20
C LYS A 232 -15.59 -15.00 -8.60
N VAL A 233 -15.49 -13.68 -8.72
CA VAL A 233 -15.26 -12.98 -9.99
C VAL A 233 -13.76 -12.79 -10.20
N PHE A 234 -13.04 -12.23 -9.24
CA PHE A 234 -11.64 -11.86 -9.40
C PHE A 234 -10.69 -13.06 -9.57
N ILE A 235 -10.77 -14.07 -8.70
CA ILE A 235 -9.81 -15.20 -8.69
C ILE A 235 -9.75 -15.93 -10.04
N PRO A 236 -10.88 -16.30 -10.68
CA PRO A 236 -10.84 -16.94 -11.99
C PRO A 236 -10.23 -16.07 -13.11
N HIS A 237 -10.31 -14.74 -13.00
CA HIS A 237 -9.73 -13.83 -13.98
C HIS A 237 -8.22 -13.68 -13.76
N ILE A 238 -7.80 -13.45 -12.52
CA ILE A 238 -6.38 -13.34 -12.13
C ILE A 238 -5.63 -14.64 -12.45
N ALA A 239 -6.22 -15.80 -12.13
CA ALA A 239 -5.62 -17.11 -12.39
C ALA A 239 -5.25 -17.36 -13.87
N LYS A 240 -5.91 -16.69 -14.83
CA LYS A 240 -5.62 -16.84 -16.27
C LYS A 240 -4.28 -16.25 -16.68
N TYR A 241 -3.73 -15.33 -15.88
CA TYR A 241 -2.45 -14.65 -16.13
C TYR A 241 -1.26 -15.51 -15.71
N TYR A 242 -1.45 -16.53 -14.87
CA TYR A 242 -0.40 -17.50 -14.57
C TYR A 242 -0.33 -18.63 -15.61
N LYS A 243 0.32 -18.35 -16.76
CA LYS A 243 0.61 -19.35 -17.80
C LYS A 243 2.04 -19.18 -18.31
N LYS A 244 2.65 -20.27 -18.78
CA LYS A 244 4.01 -20.25 -19.35
C LYS A 244 4.14 -19.31 -20.57
N SER A 245 3.05 -19.04 -21.28
CA SER A 245 3.01 -18.13 -22.42
C SER A 245 2.93 -16.66 -22.04
N LYS A 246 2.73 -16.33 -20.76
CA LYS A 246 2.53 -14.95 -20.30
C LYS A 246 3.87 -14.33 -19.84
N PRO A 247 4.04 -13.01 -20.00
CA PRO A 247 5.22 -12.29 -19.50
C PRO A 247 5.45 -12.50 -18.01
N THR A 248 6.70 -12.33 -17.57
CA THR A 248 7.09 -12.48 -16.17
C THR A 248 6.30 -11.55 -15.25
N SER A 249 6.11 -10.30 -15.64
CA SER A 249 5.32 -9.30 -14.91
C SER A 249 3.90 -9.79 -14.63
N GLU A 250 3.21 -10.32 -15.65
CA GLU A 250 1.85 -10.86 -15.48
C GLU A 250 1.82 -12.11 -14.60
N ARG A 251 2.79 -13.03 -14.74
CA ARG A 251 2.85 -14.23 -13.89
C ARG A 251 3.11 -13.85 -12.44
N SER A 252 4.02 -12.91 -12.21
CA SER A 252 4.40 -12.39 -10.90
C SER A 252 3.24 -11.67 -10.22
N MET A 253 2.57 -10.77 -10.94
CA MET A 253 1.36 -10.08 -10.49
C MET A 253 0.26 -11.08 -10.14
N ALA A 254 -0.01 -12.06 -11.01
CA ALA A 254 -1.11 -12.98 -10.79
C ALA A 254 -0.93 -13.81 -9.53
N ILE A 255 0.27 -14.35 -9.32
CA ILE A 255 0.54 -15.18 -8.15
C ILE A 255 0.65 -14.35 -6.87
N GLY A 256 1.19 -13.12 -6.94
CA GLY A 256 1.25 -12.17 -5.84
C GLY A 256 -0.14 -11.74 -5.38
N CYS A 257 -0.99 -11.30 -6.30
CA CYS A 257 -2.38 -10.91 -6.02
C CYS A 257 -3.19 -12.06 -5.42
N LEU A 258 -3.03 -13.30 -5.92
CA LEU A 258 -3.65 -14.47 -5.28
C LEU A 258 -3.15 -14.72 -3.85
N GLY A 259 -1.90 -14.36 -3.56
CA GLY A 259 -1.33 -14.39 -2.21
C GLY A 259 -1.96 -13.35 -1.29
N GLU A 260 -2.08 -12.11 -1.75
CA GLU A 260 -2.74 -11.03 -1.02
C GLU A 260 -4.21 -11.34 -0.75
N ILE A 261 -4.94 -11.86 -1.75
CA ILE A 261 -6.30 -12.35 -1.56
C ILE A 261 -6.32 -13.47 -0.51
N SER A 262 -5.39 -14.43 -0.58
CA SER A 262 -5.32 -15.54 0.38
C SER A 262 -5.03 -15.09 1.80
N ALA A 263 -4.22 -14.04 1.97
CA ALA A 263 -3.93 -13.43 3.27
C ALA A 263 -5.10 -12.58 3.78
N GLY A 264 -5.63 -11.70 2.94
CA GLY A 264 -6.66 -10.73 3.29
C GLY A 264 -8.02 -11.37 3.59
N MET A 265 -8.41 -12.42 2.86
CA MET A 265 -9.70 -13.07 3.04
C MET A 265 -9.82 -13.91 4.32
N LEU A 266 -8.73 -14.13 5.05
CA LEU A 266 -8.70 -15.03 6.21
C LEU A 266 -9.31 -16.40 5.84
N GLY A 267 -10.20 -16.95 6.68
CA GLY A 267 -10.87 -18.23 6.43
C GLY A 267 -11.69 -18.29 5.15
N GLY A 268 -12.07 -17.13 4.58
CA GLY A 268 -12.84 -17.01 3.35
C GLY A 268 -12.14 -17.56 2.11
N VAL A 269 -10.80 -17.69 2.13
CA VAL A 269 -10.03 -18.29 1.03
C VAL A 269 -10.36 -19.78 0.82
N THR A 270 -10.97 -20.44 1.82
CA THR A 270 -11.14 -21.91 1.86
C THR A 270 -11.76 -22.48 0.57
N GLU A 271 -12.83 -21.87 0.05
CA GLU A 271 -13.51 -22.37 -1.16
C GLU A 271 -12.70 -22.21 -2.45
N PHE A 272 -11.63 -21.39 -2.43
CA PHE A 272 -10.75 -21.13 -3.57
C PHE A 272 -9.44 -21.91 -3.50
N THR A 273 -9.22 -22.68 -2.43
CA THR A 273 -7.97 -23.43 -2.19
C THR A 273 -7.61 -24.32 -3.36
N GLU A 274 -8.58 -25.03 -3.94
CA GLU A 274 -8.35 -25.95 -5.07
C GLU A 274 -7.93 -25.23 -6.36
N VAL A 275 -8.23 -23.94 -6.49
CA VAL A 275 -7.81 -23.10 -7.63
C VAL A 275 -6.43 -22.50 -7.38
N ILE A 276 -6.20 -21.95 -6.18
CA ILE A 276 -4.96 -21.22 -5.85
C ILE A 276 -3.80 -22.18 -5.61
N PHE A 277 -4.03 -23.30 -4.91
CA PHE A 277 -2.96 -24.21 -4.49
C PHE A 277 -2.12 -24.75 -5.66
N PRO A 278 -2.70 -25.27 -6.77
CA PRO A 278 -1.91 -25.78 -7.89
C PRO A 278 -1.06 -24.69 -8.56
N ILE A 279 -1.56 -23.44 -8.61
CA ILE A 279 -0.86 -22.29 -9.17
C ILE A 279 0.35 -21.95 -8.28
N ALA A 280 0.12 -21.81 -6.97
CA ALA A 280 1.15 -21.51 -5.99
C ALA A 280 2.25 -22.58 -5.98
N LEU A 281 1.86 -23.86 -5.92
CA LEU A 281 2.81 -24.98 -5.91
C LEU A 281 3.67 -25.02 -7.18
N LYS A 282 3.08 -24.75 -8.36
CA LYS A 282 3.81 -24.68 -9.62
C LYS A 282 4.77 -23.47 -9.66
N GLY A 283 4.34 -22.34 -9.12
CA GLY A 283 5.14 -21.11 -9.04
C GLY A 283 6.43 -21.23 -8.25
N LEU A 284 6.50 -22.14 -7.27
CA LEU A 284 7.72 -22.41 -6.50
C LEU A 284 8.89 -22.90 -7.38
N SER A 285 8.60 -23.42 -8.58
CA SER A 285 9.58 -23.88 -9.55
C SER A 285 9.62 -23.02 -10.83
N ASP A 286 9.11 -21.79 -10.78
CA ASP A 286 9.19 -20.86 -11.92
C ASP A 286 10.65 -20.50 -12.22
N GLU A 287 10.95 -20.18 -13.48
CA GLU A 287 12.31 -19.80 -13.91
C GLU A 287 12.72 -18.46 -13.29
N GLU A 288 11.76 -17.59 -13.03
CA GLU A 288 11.97 -16.24 -12.51
C GLU A 288 11.94 -16.21 -10.98
N ALA A 289 12.96 -15.58 -10.39
CA ALA A 289 13.12 -15.52 -8.94
C ALA A 289 11.96 -14.77 -8.27
N GLU A 290 11.50 -13.68 -8.86
CA GLU A 290 10.36 -12.91 -8.36
C GLU A 290 9.09 -13.75 -8.27
N VAL A 291 8.79 -14.53 -9.30
CA VAL A 291 7.63 -15.43 -9.33
C VAL A 291 7.75 -16.52 -8.26
N ARG A 292 8.95 -17.08 -8.04
CA ARG A 292 9.19 -18.04 -6.95
C ARG A 292 9.00 -17.41 -5.57
N SER A 293 9.43 -16.16 -5.39
CA SER A 293 9.25 -15.40 -4.14
C SER A 293 7.77 -15.21 -3.81
N ASN A 294 6.99 -14.75 -4.80
CA ASN A 294 5.56 -14.55 -4.64
C ASN A 294 4.83 -15.89 -4.46
N ALA A 295 5.25 -16.94 -5.14
CA ALA A 295 4.72 -18.29 -4.94
C ALA A 295 4.92 -18.82 -3.51
N ALA A 296 6.09 -18.56 -2.93
CA ALA A 296 6.40 -18.94 -1.54
C ALA A 296 5.49 -18.20 -0.55
N TYR A 297 5.33 -16.88 -0.72
CA TYR A 297 4.37 -16.10 0.05
C TYR A 297 2.94 -16.66 -0.09
N THR A 298 2.47 -16.84 -1.32
CA THR A 298 1.11 -17.29 -1.63
C THR A 298 0.79 -18.67 -1.07
N VAL A 299 1.70 -19.65 -1.20
CA VAL A 299 1.46 -21.00 -0.63
C VAL A 299 1.45 -20.95 0.91
N GLY A 300 2.29 -20.11 1.51
CA GLY A 300 2.33 -19.88 2.96
C GLY A 300 1.04 -19.25 3.48
N ALA A 301 0.60 -18.16 2.86
CA ALA A 301 -0.65 -17.46 3.18
C ALA A 301 -1.86 -18.37 3.02
N LEU A 302 -1.92 -19.16 1.93
CA LEU A 302 -2.99 -20.12 1.71
C LEU A 302 -3.00 -21.21 2.80
N CYS A 303 -1.84 -21.78 3.14
CA CYS A 303 -1.73 -22.79 4.21
C CYS A 303 -2.18 -22.26 5.57
N GLN A 304 -1.83 -21.01 5.90
CA GLN A 304 -2.23 -20.37 7.15
C GLN A 304 -3.75 -20.21 7.24
N ASN A 305 -4.38 -19.74 6.16
CA ASN A 305 -5.75 -19.23 6.22
C ASN A 305 -6.81 -20.23 5.78
N THR A 306 -6.50 -21.20 4.92
CA THR A 306 -7.48 -22.20 4.51
C THR A 306 -7.94 -23.08 5.67
N ASN A 307 -9.22 -23.43 5.68
CA ASN A 307 -9.81 -24.43 6.57
C ASN A 307 -9.94 -25.81 5.89
N LEU A 308 -9.59 -25.92 4.60
CA LEU A 308 -9.49 -27.20 3.91
C LEU A 308 -8.22 -27.91 4.39
N ASP A 309 -8.35 -29.16 4.85
CA ASP A 309 -7.20 -29.94 5.29
C ASP A 309 -6.34 -30.36 4.09
N ILE A 310 -5.26 -29.60 3.87
CA ILE A 310 -4.22 -29.86 2.87
C ILE A 310 -2.91 -30.36 3.52
N SER A 311 -2.95 -30.81 4.78
CA SER A 311 -1.76 -31.27 5.51
C SER A 311 -1.04 -32.43 4.81
N SER A 312 -1.78 -33.27 4.09
CA SER A 312 -1.21 -34.33 3.24
C SER A 312 -0.28 -33.82 2.13
N GLN A 313 -0.41 -32.56 1.72
CA GLN A 313 0.42 -31.94 0.69
C GLN A 313 1.69 -31.28 1.25
N TYR A 314 1.83 -31.13 2.58
CA TYR A 314 2.95 -30.42 3.19
C TYR A 314 4.33 -31.01 2.79
N PRO A 315 4.53 -32.34 2.70
CA PRO A 315 5.78 -32.89 2.19
C PRO A 315 6.12 -32.45 0.76
N ASN A 316 5.10 -32.32 -0.11
CA ASN A 316 5.28 -31.85 -1.48
C ASN A 316 5.66 -30.35 -1.50
N ILE A 317 4.99 -29.54 -0.68
CA ILE A 317 5.30 -28.11 -0.54
C ILE A 317 6.73 -27.92 0.00
N LEU A 318 7.12 -28.65 1.04
CA LEU A 318 8.48 -28.57 1.62
C LEU A 318 9.55 -28.98 0.60
N THR A 319 9.28 -30.01 -0.21
CA THR A 319 10.18 -30.42 -1.30
C THR A 319 10.36 -29.31 -2.34
N ALA A 320 9.27 -28.61 -2.68
CA ALA A 320 9.31 -27.49 -3.62
C ALA A 320 9.94 -26.22 -3.03
N LEU A 321 9.81 -26.00 -1.71
CA LEU A 321 10.43 -24.86 -1.01
C LEU A 321 11.93 -25.06 -0.76
N TYR A 322 12.40 -26.29 -0.56
CA TYR A 322 13.80 -26.54 -0.19
C TYR A 322 14.85 -25.90 -1.14
N PRO A 323 14.71 -25.94 -2.47
CA PRO A 323 15.62 -25.24 -3.38
C PRO A 323 15.71 -23.72 -3.15
N LEU A 324 14.64 -23.10 -2.62
CA LEU A 324 14.59 -21.66 -2.35
C LEU A 324 15.49 -21.24 -1.18
N PHE A 325 16.00 -22.19 -0.40
CA PHE A 325 17.01 -21.97 0.64
C PHE A 325 18.45 -22.11 0.11
N GLN A 326 18.64 -22.44 -1.17
CA GLN A 326 19.96 -22.75 -1.74
C GLN A 326 20.39 -21.66 -2.72
N GLY A 327 21.28 -20.76 -2.27
CA GLY A 327 22.03 -19.85 -3.14
C GLY A 327 21.18 -19.02 -4.10
N GLN A 328 20.09 -18.42 -3.60
CA GLN A 328 19.22 -17.57 -4.42
C GLN A 328 19.90 -16.23 -4.74
N ASN A 329 19.67 -15.73 -5.96
CA ASN A 329 20.17 -14.42 -6.41
C ASN A 329 19.31 -13.25 -5.87
N LEU A 330 18.06 -13.53 -5.51
CA LEU A 330 17.13 -12.56 -4.95
C LEU A 330 16.83 -12.98 -3.50
N GLU A 331 17.16 -12.12 -2.55
CA GLU A 331 17.07 -12.44 -1.12
C GLU A 331 15.63 -12.66 -0.65
N ASN A 332 14.64 -11.93 -1.22
CA ASN A 332 13.21 -12.13 -0.94
C ASN A 332 12.75 -13.59 -1.09
N VAL A 333 13.36 -14.35 -2.01
CA VAL A 333 12.97 -15.73 -2.28
C VAL A 333 13.17 -16.60 -1.05
N THR A 334 14.31 -16.45 -0.38
CA THR A 334 14.61 -17.20 0.85
C THR A 334 13.80 -16.66 2.02
N ASP A 335 13.58 -15.35 2.09
CA ASP A 335 12.78 -14.74 3.16
C ASP A 335 11.32 -15.22 3.12
N ASN A 336 10.69 -15.19 1.94
CA ASN A 336 9.31 -15.67 1.75
C ASN A 336 9.19 -17.18 1.95
N ALA A 337 10.23 -17.95 1.62
CA ALA A 337 10.27 -19.37 1.92
C ALA A 337 10.33 -19.64 3.44
N CYS A 338 11.09 -18.84 4.20
CA CYS A 338 11.07 -18.88 5.67
C CYS A 338 9.66 -18.58 6.19
N GLY A 339 9.05 -17.50 5.69
CA GLY A 339 7.68 -17.13 5.94
C GLY A 339 6.66 -18.25 5.74
N ALA A 340 6.75 -18.94 4.60
CA ALA A 340 5.88 -20.05 4.23
C ALA A 340 6.03 -21.22 5.20
N VAL A 341 7.28 -21.64 5.46
CA VAL A 341 7.59 -22.72 6.41
C VAL A 341 7.08 -22.39 7.81
N ALA A 342 7.24 -21.14 8.26
CA ALA A 342 6.78 -20.70 9.57
C ALA A 342 5.25 -20.84 9.70
N ARG A 343 4.50 -20.33 8.73
CA ARG A 343 3.03 -20.45 8.65
C ARG A 343 2.56 -21.90 8.61
N MET A 344 3.22 -22.76 7.83
CA MET A 344 2.92 -24.19 7.76
C MET A 344 3.10 -24.88 9.12
N ILE A 345 4.25 -24.70 9.78
CA ILE A 345 4.50 -25.32 11.09
C ILE A 345 3.49 -24.84 12.13
N MET A 346 3.15 -23.55 12.13
CA MET A 346 2.17 -22.99 13.05
C MET A 346 0.75 -23.54 12.82
N LYS A 347 0.36 -23.81 11.57
CA LYS A 347 -0.97 -24.35 11.24
C LYS A 347 -1.09 -25.84 11.56
N HIS A 348 -0.14 -26.65 11.09
CA HIS A 348 -0.17 -28.11 11.22
C HIS A 348 1.22 -28.66 11.61
N PRO A 349 1.63 -28.51 12.88
CA PRO A 349 2.97 -28.92 13.33
C PRO A 349 3.24 -30.42 13.13
N ASN A 350 2.19 -31.26 13.21
CA ASN A 350 2.29 -32.71 13.01
C ASN A 350 2.51 -33.12 11.54
N ALA A 351 2.27 -32.21 10.59
CA ALA A 351 2.45 -32.44 9.16
C ALA A 351 3.83 -32.02 8.65
N VAL A 352 4.67 -31.43 9.52
CA VAL A 352 6.04 -31.00 9.21
C VAL A 352 7.02 -31.78 10.08
N PRO A 353 8.11 -32.34 9.54
CA PRO A 353 9.19 -32.88 10.35
C PRO A 353 10.03 -31.72 10.94
N VAL A 354 9.48 -31.04 11.95
CA VAL A 354 10.01 -29.76 12.48
C VAL A 354 11.50 -29.84 12.81
N GLU A 355 11.96 -30.89 13.50
CA GLU A 355 13.37 -31.04 13.87
C GLU A 355 14.32 -31.20 12.66
N GLN A 356 13.82 -31.68 11.52
CA GLN A 356 14.60 -31.80 10.28
C GLN A 356 14.61 -30.48 9.49
N VAL A 357 13.56 -29.67 9.64
CA VAL A 357 13.40 -28.39 8.95
C VAL A 357 14.15 -27.26 9.66
N LEU A 358 14.20 -27.28 11.00
CA LEU A 358 14.78 -26.22 11.82
C LEU A 358 16.25 -25.86 11.50
N PRO A 359 17.16 -26.81 11.21
CA PRO A 359 18.54 -26.47 10.86
C PRO A 359 18.64 -25.55 9.63
N VAL A 360 17.87 -25.87 8.57
CA VAL A 360 17.85 -25.08 7.32
C VAL A 360 17.16 -23.74 7.56
N PHE A 361 16.05 -23.77 8.29
CA PHE A 361 15.27 -22.58 8.65
C PHE A 361 16.10 -21.56 9.44
N ILE A 362 16.79 -22.00 10.50
CA ILE A 362 17.60 -21.12 11.35
C ILE A 362 18.85 -20.60 10.61
N GLN A 363 19.44 -21.40 9.72
CA GLN A 363 20.59 -20.97 8.92
C GLN A 363 20.23 -19.83 7.95
N ALA A 364 18.96 -19.74 7.54
CA ALA A 364 18.47 -18.67 6.68
C ALA A 364 18.19 -17.35 7.40
N LEU A 365 18.28 -17.32 8.75
CA LEU A 365 18.01 -16.14 9.56
C LEU A 365 19.30 -15.39 9.94
N PRO A 366 19.23 -14.06 10.13
CA PRO A 366 18.04 -13.21 9.98
C PRO A 366 17.64 -13.00 8.51
N LEU A 367 16.37 -12.63 8.31
CA LEU A 367 15.87 -12.22 6.99
C LEU A 367 16.62 -10.97 6.51
N LYS A 368 16.65 -10.75 5.19
CA LYS A 368 17.53 -9.74 4.60
C LYS A 368 16.83 -8.65 3.80
N ARG A 369 15.62 -8.94 3.31
CA ARG A 369 14.92 -8.05 2.39
C ARG A 369 13.42 -7.97 2.65
N ASP A 370 12.76 -9.09 2.87
CA ASP A 370 11.33 -9.13 3.17
C ASP A 370 11.09 -9.23 4.68
N TYR A 371 11.12 -8.08 5.36
CA TYR A 371 10.96 -8.02 6.80
C TYR A 371 9.51 -8.18 7.27
N GLU A 372 8.52 -8.15 6.39
CA GLU A 372 7.14 -8.50 6.75
C GLU A 372 7.06 -9.98 7.19
N GLU A 373 7.93 -10.82 6.63
CA GLU A 373 8.06 -12.23 6.98
C GLU A 373 8.71 -12.49 8.35
N ASN A 374 9.30 -11.47 8.99
CA ASN A 374 9.79 -11.60 10.36
C ASN A 374 8.66 -11.90 11.35
N GLU A 375 7.45 -11.38 11.12
CA GLU A 375 6.31 -11.62 12.01
C GLU A 375 5.96 -13.13 12.16
N PRO A 376 5.64 -13.89 11.10
CA PRO A 376 5.39 -15.32 11.22
C PRO A 376 6.64 -16.09 11.66
N VAL A 377 7.83 -15.73 11.18
CA VAL A 377 9.10 -16.39 11.55
C VAL A 377 9.36 -16.32 13.04
N PHE A 378 9.33 -15.11 13.63
CA PHE A 378 9.60 -14.96 15.06
C PHE A 378 8.46 -15.47 15.92
N LYS A 379 7.20 -15.35 15.48
CA LYS A 379 6.06 -15.96 16.18
C LYS A 379 6.19 -17.47 16.29
N LEU A 380 6.69 -18.15 15.25
CA LEU A 380 7.04 -19.57 15.33
C LEU A 380 8.14 -19.80 16.37
N LEU A 381 9.25 -19.06 16.32
CA LEU A 381 10.37 -19.22 17.27
C LEU A 381 9.93 -19.02 18.73
N PHE A 382 9.12 -18.00 19.00
CA PHE A 382 8.56 -17.76 20.33
C PHE A 382 7.70 -18.93 20.80
N SER A 383 6.86 -19.49 19.92
CA SER A 383 6.05 -20.68 20.20
C SER A 383 6.91 -21.91 20.53
N LEU A 384 7.98 -22.14 19.76
CA LEU A 384 8.91 -23.26 19.98
C LEU A 384 9.71 -23.09 21.29
N ILE A 385 10.08 -21.86 21.65
CA ILE A 385 10.72 -21.57 22.94
C ILE A 385 9.75 -21.80 24.10
N ARG A 386 8.52 -21.31 24.01
CA ARG A 386 7.50 -21.50 25.06
C ARG A 386 7.14 -22.97 25.28
N SER A 387 7.13 -23.75 24.20
CA SER A 387 6.88 -25.20 24.24
C SER A 387 8.12 -26.03 24.59
N GLN A 388 9.27 -25.39 24.87
CA GLN A 388 10.54 -26.05 25.18
C GLN A 388 10.95 -27.09 24.14
N ASN A 389 10.80 -26.76 22.85
CA ASN A 389 11.22 -27.64 21.77
C ASN A 389 12.71 -28.02 21.93
N ALA A 390 13.00 -29.33 21.93
CA ALA A 390 14.32 -29.86 22.27
C ALA A 390 15.43 -29.35 21.34
N TRP A 391 15.17 -29.28 20.03
CA TRP A 391 16.14 -28.80 19.05
C TRP A 391 16.42 -27.30 19.25
N VAL A 392 15.37 -26.48 19.42
CA VAL A 392 15.53 -25.03 19.66
C VAL A 392 16.29 -24.77 20.95
N PHE A 393 15.98 -25.50 22.03
CA PHE A 393 16.71 -25.38 23.30
C PHE A 393 18.18 -25.79 23.18
N GLY A 394 18.47 -26.85 22.41
CA GLY A 394 19.83 -27.25 22.09
C GLY A 394 20.63 -26.20 21.29
N ASN A 395 19.94 -25.29 20.60
CA ASN A 395 20.52 -24.27 19.72
C ASN A 395 20.18 -22.83 20.15
N LEU A 396 19.76 -22.63 21.41
CA LEU A 396 19.41 -21.30 21.95
C LEU A 396 20.49 -20.23 21.72
N PRO A 397 21.80 -20.51 21.84
CA PRO A 397 22.83 -19.52 21.55
C PRO A 397 22.76 -18.93 20.13
N GLN A 398 22.42 -19.75 19.13
CA GLN A 398 22.27 -19.27 17.74
C GLN A 398 21.00 -18.42 17.59
N VAL A 399 19.89 -18.85 18.22
CA VAL A 399 18.63 -18.08 18.22
C VAL A 399 18.80 -16.73 18.89
N LEU A 400 19.51 -16.67 20.03
CA LEU A 400 19.81 -15.42 20.73
C LEU A 400 20.74 -14.51 19.93
N ALA A 401 21.67 -15.07 19.15
CA ALA A 401 22.50 -14.28 18.25
C ALA A 401 21.66 -13.59 17.15
N ILE A 402 20.69 -14.30 16.58
CA ILE A 402 19.73 -13.72 15.62
C ILE A 402 18.92 -12.59 16.28
N PHE A 403 18.39 -12.79 17.50
CA PHE A 403 17.67 -11.73 18.21
C PHE A 403 18.55 -10.51 18.47
N ALA A 404 19.82 -10.73 18.82
CA ALA A 404 20.78 -9.67 19.06
C ALA A 404 21.09 -8.85 17.80
N GLU A 405 21.01 -9.46 16.62
CA GLU A 405 21.22 -8.79 15.33
C GLU A 405 20.00 -7.97 14.88
N VAL A 406 18.78 -8.46 15.15
CA VAL A 406 17.54 -7.83 14.65
C VAL A 406 16.99 -6.77 15.61
N LEU A 407 17.09 -6.97 16.94
CA LEU A 407 16.53 -6.03 17.93
C LEU A 407 17.03 -4.58 17.83
N PRO A 408 18.27 -4.28 17.45
CA PRO A 408 18.71 -2.89 17.27
C PRO A 408 18.10 -2.17 16.06
N LYS A 409 17.53 -2.90 15.11
CA LYS A 409 17.06 -2.35 13.84
C LYS A 409 15.56 -2.06 13.92
N GLU A 410 15.18 -0.79 13.84
CA GLU A 410 13.81 -0.33 14.13
C GLU A 410 12.81 -0.73 13.06
N ASP A 411 13.25 -0.80 11.80
CA ASP A 411 12.48 -1.05 10.59
C ASP A 411 12.31 -2.54 10.24
N GLU A 412 13.07 -3.44 10.87
CA GLU A 412 12.97 -4.89 10.59
C GLU A 412 11.93 -5.62 11.45
N LEU A 413 11.36 -4.98 12.49
CA LEU A 413 10.35 -5.61 13.37
C LEU A 413 9.18 -4.67 13.64
N LYS A 414 7.97 -5.21 13.50
CA LYS A 414 6.76 -4.57 14.01
C LYS A 414 6.83 -4.39 15.54
N PRO A 415 6.23 -3.32 16.10
CA PRO A 415 6.33 -3.00 17.53
C PRO A 415 5.90 -4.13 18.46
N HIS A 416 4.83 -4.87 18.13
CA HIS A 416 4.36 -6.00 18.93
C HIS A 416 5.33 -7.18 18.90
N THR A 417 5.85 -7.54 17.71
CA THR A 417 6.86 -8.60 17.56
C THR A 417 8.13 -8.28 18.35
N ARG A 418 8.59 -7.02 18.31
CA ARG A 418 9.73 -6.54 19.12
C ARG A 418 9.46 -6.67 20.61
N SER A 419 8.28 -6.23 21.06
CA SER A 419 7.89 -6.30 22.46
C SER A 419 7.86 -7.76 22.96
N GLU A 420 7.27 -8.66 22.18
CA GLU A 420 7.21 -10.08 22.49
C GLU A 420 8.61 -10.73 22.51
N MET A 421 9.51 -10.34 21.59
CA MET A 421 10.90 -10.79 21.59
C MET A 421 11.61 -10.40 22.89
N ILE A 422 11.41 -9.15 23.36
CA ILE A 422 11.97 -8.62 24.60
C ILE A 422 11.43 -9.40 25.81
N GLU A 423 10.14 -9.73 25.83
CA GLU A 423 9.55 -10.56 26.89
C GLU A 423 10.15 -11.97 26.92
N ILE A 424 10.36 -12.59 25.75
CA ILE A 424 10.99 -13.91 25.63
C ILE A 424 12.41 -13.90 26.19
N ILE A 425 13.25 -12.92 25.84
CA ILE A 425 14.63 -12.85 26.36
C ILE A 425 14.67 -12.57 27.86
N LYS A 426 13.74 -11.76 28.40
CA LYS A 426 13.61 -11.52 29.85
C LYS A 426 13.24 -12.82 30.57
N GLY A 427 12.27 -13.57 30.05
CA GLY A 427 11.87 -14.87 30.58
C GLY A 427 13.02 -15.89 30.55
N LEU A 428 13.75 -15.99 29.43
CA LEU A 428 14.90 -16.87 29.31
C LEU A 428 16.03 -16.50 30.28
N ASN A 429 16.32 -15.21 30.46
CA ASN A 429 17.35 -14.76 31.40
C ASN A 429 17.02 -15.11 32.86
N GLN A 430 15.74 -15.01 33.24
CA GLN A 430 15.29 -15.37 34.58
C GLN A 430 15.31 -16.88 34.82
N GLN A 431 14.85 -17.67 33.84
CA GLN A 431 14.71 -19.12 34.00
C GLN A 431 16.02 -19.87 33.79
N PHE A 432 16.90 -19.38 32.91
CA PHE A 432 18.14 -20.05 32.52
C PHE A 432 19.35 -19.10 32.64
N PRO A 433 19.80 -18.77 33.88
CA PRO A 433 20.94 -17.87 34.09
C PRO A 433 22.23 -18.31 33.39
N ALA A 434 22.38 -19.61 33.11
CA ALA A 434 23.52 -20.18 32.39
C ALA A 434 23.65 -19.66 30.93
N LEU A 435 22.58 -19.11 30.34
CA LEU A 435 22.63 -18.48 29.02
C LEU A 435 23.41 -17.16 29.02
N ASN A 436 23.67 -16.58 30.20
CA ASN A 436 24.48 -15.37 30.38
C ASN A 436 24.03 -14.19 29.49
N ILE A 437 22.71 -14.01 29.31
CA ILE A 437 22.13 -12.99 28.43
C ILE A 437 22.54 -11.58 28.89
N GLY A 438 22.67 -11.36 30.20
CA GLY A 438 23.13 -10.08 30.74
C GLY A 438 24.58 -9.69 30.41
N ALA A 439 25.37 -10.59 29.82
CA ALA A 439 26.71 -10.29 29.32
C ALA A 439 26.80 -10.27 27.78
N SER A 440 25.66 -10.37 27.08
CA SER A 440 25.59 -10.33 25.62
C SER A 440 25.08 -8.96 25.13
N PRO A 441 25.06 -8.70 23.80
CA PRO A 441 24.43 -7.50 23.25
C PRO A 441 22.95 -7.33 23.64
N LEU A 442 22.28 -8.42 24.08
CA LEU A 442 20.88 -8.39 24.54
C LEU A 442 20.72 -7.77 25.94
N ALA A 443 21.82 -7.50 26.66
CA ALA A 443 21.78 -6.95 28.02
C ALA A 443 21.00 -5.63 28.12
N ALA A 444 20.97 -4.82 27.05
CA ALA A 444 20.24 -3.56 27.01
C ALA A 444 18.71 -3.74 27.08
N TYR A 445 18.19 -4.91 26.71
CA TYR A 445 16.75 -5.16 26.58
C TYR A 445 16.16 -5.93 27.75
N ILE A 446 16.99 -6.45 28.66
CA ILE A 446 16.53 -7.22 29.84
C ILE A 446 16.44 -6.39 31.12
N GLN A 447 16.81 -5.10 31.06
CA GLN A 447 16.75 -4.18 32.19
C GLN A 447 15.32 -3.78 32.57
#